data_AF-A0A7C5T6H9-F1
#
_entry.id   AF-A0A7C5T6H9-F1
#
_cell.length_a   1.000
_cell.length_b   1.000
_cell.length_c   1.000
_cell.angle_alpha   90.00
_cell.angle_beta   90.00
_cell.angle_gamma   90.00
#
_symmetry.space_group_name_H-M   'P 1'
#
loop_
_entity.id
_entity.type
_entity.pdbx_description
1 polymer ?
#
loop_
_entity_poly.entity_id
_entity_poly.type
_entity_poly.pdbx_seq_one_letter_code
_entity_poly.pdbx_strand_id
1 'polypeptide(L)' 'MRCTKCEGIMFVEFFTTNEGSLRIYKCITCGRTTDMLTELNKINPPPPPERRGRKPNHVIREIRLKPISKRRKMVR' A
#
# COMPACT_ATOMS: atom_id res chain seq x y z
N MET A 1 -23.10 13.57 11.22
CA MET A 1 -22.23 13.84 10.05
C MET A 1 -22.85 13.19 8.82
N ARG A 2 -22.73 13.80 7.65
CA ARG A 2 -23.23 13.28 6.36
C ARG A 2 -22.07 12.81 5.50
N CYS A 3 -22.25 11.73 4.76
CA CYS A 3 -21.22 11.19 3.88
C CYS A 3 -21.01 12.11 2.67
N THR A 4 -19.77 12.52 2.41
CA THR A 4 -19.41 13.36 1.26
C THR A 4 -19.63 12.69 -0.11
N LYS A 5 -19.85 11.37 -0.15
CA LYS A 5 -20.09 10.62 -1.39
C LYS A 5 -21.56 10.52 -1.75
N CYS A 6 -22.42 10.29 -0.76
CA CYS A 6 -23.80 9.84 -0.97
C CYS A 6 -24.80 10.51 -0.02
N GLU A 7 -24.35 11.47 0.79
CA GLU A 7 -25.15 12.18 1.79
C GLU A 7 -25.85 11.29 2.83
N GLY A 8 -25.51 10.00 2.85
CA GLY A 8 -25.97 9.04 3.84
C GLY A 8 -25.52 9.39 5.25
N ILE A 9 -26.23 8.83 6.23
CA ILE A 9 -25.91 9.00 7.64
C ILE A 9 -24.57 8.34 7.94
N MET A 10 -23.71 9.03 8.69
CA MET A 10 -22.46 8.47 9.20
C MET A 10 -22.55 8.25 10.70
N PHE A 11 -22.10 7.07 11.14
CA PHE A 11 -21.94 6.72 12.55
C PHE A 11 -20.45 6.73 12.93
N VAL A 12 -20.18 6.85 14.23
CA VAL A 12 -18.82 6.97 14.78
C VAL A 12 -18.50 5.72 15.58
N GLU A 13 -17.35 5.12 15.29
CA GLU A 13 -16.74 4.05 16.09
C GLU A 13 -15.49 4.59 16.78
N PHE A 14 -15.32 4.23 18.05
CA PHE A 14 -14.17 4.62 18.86
C PHE A 14 -13.30 3.39 19.09
N PHE A 15 -12.03 3.47 18.68
CA PHE A 15 -11.03 2.44 18.96
C PHE A 15 -9.96 3.04 19.88
N THR A 16 -9.76 2.44 21.03
CA THR A 16 -8.67 2.80 21.94
C THR A 16 -7.51 1.84 21.70
N THR A 17 -6.39 2.36 21.22
CA THR A 17 -5.12 1.62 21.10
C THR A 17 -4.13 2.14 22.13
N ASN A 18 -3.03 1.41 22.35
CA ASN A 18 -1.96 1.83 23.27
C ASN A 18 -1.29 3.16 22.86
N GLU A 19 -1.42 3.55 21.59
CA GLU A 19 -0.85 4.79 21.03
C GLU A 19 -1.84 5.97 21.06
N GLY A 20 -3.13 5.73 21.36
CA GLY A 20 -4.13 6.78 21.46
C GLY A 20 -5.56 6.33 21.12
N SER A 21 -6.48 7.28 21.03
CA SER A 21 -7.87 7.04 20.63
C SER A 21 -8.09 7.38 19.15
N LEU A 22 -8.49 6.40 18.35
CA LEU A 22 -8.88 6.56 16.96
C LEU A 22 -10.40 6.70 16.84
N ARG A 23 -10.86 7.73 16.13
CA ARG A 23 -12.27 7.92 15.77
C ARG A 23 -12.46 7.61 14.29
N ILE A 24 -13.26 6.59 14.00
CA ILE A 24 -13.60 6.18 12.63
C ILE A 24 -15.05 6.55 12.35
N TYR A 25 -15.29 7.23 11.23
CA TYR A 25 -16.63 7.55 10.75
C TYR A 25 -16.98 6.59 9.62
N LYS A 26 -18.12 5.89 9.72
CA LYS A 26 -18.58 4.95 8.70
C LYS A 26 -19.95 5.36 8.18
N CYS A 27 -20.11 5.38 6.85
CA CYS A 27 -21.40 5.63 6.22
C CYS A 27 -22.26 4.37 6.17
N ILE A 28 -23.50 4.45 6.67
CA ILE A 28 -24.44 3.31 6.64
C ILE A 28 -24.90 2.95 5.22
N THR A 29 -24.95 3.94 4.33
CA THR A 29 -25.51 3.77 2.98
C THR A 29 -24.49 3.19 2.01
N CYS A 30 -23.25 3.69 2.01
CA CYS A 30 -22.23 3.28 1.04
C CYS A 30 -21.01 2.58 1.65
N GLY A 31 -20.97 2.39 2.97
CA GLY A 31 -19.86 1.73 3.67
C GLY A 31 -18.55 2.52 3.71
N ARG A 32 -18.52 3.77 3.19
CA ARG A 32 -17.30 4.59 3.17
C ARG A 32 -16.84 4.87 4.59
N THR A 33 -15.57 4.56 4.86
CA THR A 33 -14.91 4.83 6.13
C THR A 33 -13.97 6.02 5.99
N THR A 34 -14.06 6.98 6.90
CA THR A 34 -13.14 8.12 7.00
C THR A 34 -12.69 8.23 8.44
N ASP A 35 -11.39 8.25 8.67
CA ASP A 35 -10.79 8.48 9.97
C ASP A 35 -10.21 9.90 10.03
N MET A 36 -10.15 10.46 11.24
CA MET A 36 -9.57 11.80 11.48
C MET A 36 -8.12 11.89 10.99
N LEU A 37 -7.36 10.80 11.07
CA LEU A 37 -5.95 10.78 10.66
C LEU A 37 -5.82 10.94 9.14
N THR A 38 -6.65 10.22 8.37
CA THR A 38 -6.69 10.36 6.91
C THR A 38 -7.14 11.76 6.47
N GLU A 39 -8.10 12.39 7.15
CA GLU A 39 -8.47 13.77 6.84
C GLU A 39 -7.34 14.75 7.20
N LEU A 40 -6.63 14.54 8.31
CA LEU A 40 -5.46 15.33 8.66
C LEU A 40 -4.32 15.18 7.63
N ASN A 41 -4.09 13.97 7.15
CA ASN A 41 -3.10 13.66 6.10
C ASN A 41 -3.45 14.28 4.73
N LYS A 42 -4.69 14.71 4.49
CA LYS A 42 -5.01 15.52 3.29
C LYS A 42 -4.62 16.98 3.47
N ILE A 43 -4.71 17.51 4.69
CA ILE A 43 -4.37 18.91 5.00
C ILE A 43 -2.84 19.07 5.03
N ASN A 44 -2.14 18.13 5.67
CA ASN A 44 -0.70 18.10 5.73
C ASN A 44 -0.21 16.72 5.27
N PRO A 45 -0.06 16.50 3.96
CA PRO A 45 0.48 15.24 3.47
C PRO A 45 1.88 15.04 4.06
N PRO A 46 2.20 13.82 4.52
CA PRO A 46 3.55 13.55 4.99
C PRO A 46 4.54 13.91 3.88
N PRO A 47 5.73 14.43 4.23
CA PRO A 47 6.75 14.75 3.24
C PRO A 47 6.95 13.51 2.36
N PRO A 48 7.03 13.68 1.02
CA PRO A 48 7.24 12.57 0.12
C PRO A 48 8.47 11.79 0.61
N PRO A 49 8.42 10.45 0.63
CA PRO A 49 9.53 9.67 1.14
C PRO A 49 10.80 10.10 0.40
N GLU A 50 11.76 10.67 1.13
CA GLU A 50 13.06 11.04 0.60
C GLU A 50 13.67 9.79 0.01
N ARG A 51 13.57 9.66 -1.32
CA ARG A 51 14.20 8.66 -2.17
C ARG A 51 14.71 7.45 -1.38
N ARG A 52 13.81 6.66 -0.77
CA ARG A 52 14.18 5.36 -0.19
C ARG A 52 14.52 4.46 -1.37
N GLY A 53 15.78 4.57 -1.82
CA GLY A 53 16.41 3.83 -2.89
C GLY A 53 15.53 3.63 -4.11
N ARG A 54 15.52 4.59 -5.05
CA ARG A 54 15.33 4.21 -6.46
C ARG A 54 16.48 3.24 -6.75
N LYS A 55 16.24 1.93 -6.63
CA LYS A 55 17.24 0.94 -7.05
C LYS A 55 17.63 1.36 -8.46
N PRO A 56 18.91 1.61 -8.76
CA PRO A 56 19.30 1.85 -10.14
C PRO A 56 18.71 0.69 -10.93
N ASN A 57 18.08 0.99 -12.07
CA ASN A 57 17.60 -0.02 -13.00
C ASN A 57 18.80 -0.89 -13.33
N HIS A 58 19.04 -1.96 -12.57
CA HIS A 58 19.94 -3.02 -12.98
C HIS A 58 19.23 -3.58 -14.19
N VAL A 59 19.68 -3.14 -15.35
CA VAL A 59 19.43 -3.82 -16.61
C VAL A 59 19.86 -5.25 -16.34
N ILE A 60 18.89 -6.13 -16.05
CA ILE A 60 19.11 -7.56 -16.06
C ILE A 60 19.39 -7.84 -17.53
N ARG A 61 20.67 -7.73 -17.93
CA ARG A 61 21.13 -8.39 -19.15
C ARG A 61 20.82 -9.85 -18.87
N GLU A 62 19.77 -10.38 -19.50
CA GLU A 62 19.49 -11.80 -19.51
C GLU A 62 20.80 -12.50 -19.88
N ILE A 63 21.44 -13.12 -18.89
CA ILE A 63 22.58 -13.97 -19.16
C ILE A 63 21.98 -15.17 -19.87
N ARG A 64 21.93 -15.13 -21.20
CA ARG A 64 21.62 -16.31 -22.02
C ARG A 64 22.75 -17.31 -21.79
N LEU A 65 22.60 -18.12 -20.75
CA LEU A 65 23.44 -19.28 -20.52
C LEU A 65 23.31 -20.16 -21.76
N LYS A 66 24.41 -20.35 -22.50
CA LYS A 66 24.45 -21.33 -23.58
C LYS A 66 24.07 -22.69 -22.97
N PRO A 67 23.20 -23.47 -23.63
CA PRO A 67 22.91 -24.82 -23.16
C PRO A 67 24.23 -25.57 -23.04
N ILE A 68 24.50 -26.12 -21.86
CA ILE A 68 25.62 -27.03 -21.65
C ILE A 68 25.34 -28.21 -22.57
N SER A 69 26.01 -28.24 -23.72
CA SER A 69 25.91 -29.34 -24.65
C SER A 69 26.23 -30.61 -23.88
N LYS A 70 25.29 -31.56 -23.92
CA LYS A 70 25.42 -32.83 -23.20
C LYS A 70 26.74 -33.46 -23.60
N ARG A 71 27.71 -33.48 -22.67
CA ARG A 71 28.93 -34.26 -22.79
C ARG A 71 28.46 -35.71 -22.92
N ARG A 72 28.47 -36.24 -24.15
CA ARG A 72 28.27 -37.67 -24.39
C ARG A 72 29.32 -38.37 -23.53
N LYS A 73 28.87 -39.10 -22.50
CA LYS A 73 29.71 -40.07 -21.81
C LYS A 73 30.12 -41.08 -22.89
N MET A 74 31.40 -41.09 -23.25
CA MET A 74 32.03 -42.25 -23.87
C MET A 74 31.87 -43.36 -22.83
N VAL A 75 30.94 -44.28 -23.09
CA VAL A 75 30.89 -45.58 -22.42
C VAL A 75 31.89 -46.44 -23.18
N ARG A 76 32.79 -47.05 -22.39
CA ARG A 76 33.89 -47.94 -22.80
C ARG A 76 33.47 -48.99 -23.82
#